data_AF-B4YYF4-F1
#
_entry.id   AF-B4YYF4-F1
#
_cell.length_a   1.000
_cell.length_b   1.000
_cell.length_c   1.000
_cell.angle_alpha   90.00
_cell.angle_beta   90.00
_cell.angle_gamma   90.00
#
_symmetry.space_group_name_H-M   'P 1'
#
loop_
_entity.id
_entity.type
_entity.pdbx_description
1 polymer ?
#
loop_
_entity_poly.entity_id
_entity_poly.type
_entity_poly.pdbx_seq_one_letter_code
_entity_poly.pdbx_strand_id
1 'polypeptide(L)'
;MKSTAGSYPAGGSLCPLCLSVDTFWVVLLVGFFLVVAMATQSYWLTKLWFRDSQKASPYECGFDPFGSARAPFSVRFYMVAILFLVFEVESLMFFPVLQGYKEGVSGFGVLSWGFC
;
A
#
# COMPACT_ATOMS: atom_id res chain seq x y z
N MET A 1 -8.97 -29.19 37.64
CA MET A 1 -7.64 -29.50 37.08
C MET A 1 -7.78 -30.22 35.74
N LYS A 2 -7.62 -29.46 34.64
CA LYS A 2 -7.29 -29.81 33.24
C LYS A 2 -7.49 -28.50 32.45
N SER A 3 -6.56 -27.55 32.55
CA SER A 3 -5.36 -27.38 31.72
C SER A 3 -5.67 -27.32 30.22
N THR A 4 -5.76 -26.08 29.71
CA THR A 4 -5.09 -25.56 28.49
C THR A 4 -4.96 -26.46 27.26
N ALA A 5 -5.58 -26.06 26.15
CA ALA A 5 -4.91 -25.76 24.88
C ALA A 5 -5.97 -25.47 23.80
N GLY A 6 -5.91 -24.26 23.21
CA GLY A 6 -6.61 -23.94 21.97
C GLY A 6 -6.19 -24.92 20.88
N SER A 7 -7.20 -25.52 20.25
CA SER A 7 -7.07 -26.61 19.31
C SER A 7 -6.53 -26.12 17.96
N TYR A 8 -5.21 -26.13 17.79
CA TYR A 8 -4.64 -26.35 16.46
C TYR A 8 -4.72 -27.86 16.18
N PRO A 9 -5.48 -28.33 15.17
CA PRO A 9 -5.47 -29.74 14.84
C PRO A 9 -4.11 -30.11 14.22
N ALA A 10 -3.38 -30.98 14.91
CA ALA A 10 -2.28 -31.74 14.36
C ALA A 10 -2.84 -32.80 13.40
N GLY A 11 -2.85 -32.49 12.09
CA GLY A 11 -3.29 -33.41 11.05
C GLY A 11 -3.42 -32.69 9.70
N GLY A 12 -2.50 -32.98 8.77
CA GLY A 12 -2.28 -32.27 7.50
C GLY A 12 -3.52 -31.89 6.67
N SER A 13 -3.78 -30.59 6.62
CA SER A 13 -4.20 -29.84 5.44
C SER A 13 -4.29 -28.36 5.85
N LEU A 14 -3.13 -27.69 5.87
CA LEU A 14 -3.10 -26.24 5.89
C LEU A 14 -3.83 -25.75 4.64
N CYS A 15 -5.00 -25.13 4.80
CA CYS A 15 -5.71 -24.51 3.69
C CYS A 15 -4.77 -23.49 3.04
N PRO A 16 -4.47 -23.59 1.73
CA PRO A 16 -3.49 -22.72 1.07
C PRO A 16 -3.88 -21.23 1.15
N LEU A 17 -5.17 -20.93 1.36
CA LEU A 17 -5.69 -19.58 1.50
C LEU A 17 -5.36 -18.94 2.86
N CYS A 18 -5.46 -19.68 3.97
CA CYS A 18 -5.15 -19.15 5.31
C CYS A 18 -3.65 -18.83 5.44
N LEU A 19 -2.80 -19.72 4.90
CA LEU A 19 -1.35 -19.51 4.81
C LEU A 19 -1.00 -18.28 3.95
N SER A 20 -1.81 -17.94 2.92
CA SER A 20 -1.58 -16.78 2.06
C SER A 20 -1.89 -15.44 2.72
N VAL A 21 -2.98 -15.37 3.50
CA VAL A 21 -3.42 -14.13 4.17
C VAL A 21 -2.50 -13.80 5.34
N ASP A 22 -2.14 -14.80 6.15
CA ASP A 22 -1.21 -14.59 7.27
C ASP A 22 0.18 -14.16 6.76
N THR A 23 0.67 -14.77 5.69
CA THR A 23 1.95 -14.38 5.08
C THR A 23 1.92 -12.95 4.52
N PHE A 24 0.81 -12.54 3.90
CA PHE A 24 0.64 -11.18 3.38
C PHE A 24 0.78 -10.11 4.48
N TRP A 25 0.07 -10.29 5.61
CA TRP A 25 0.18 -9.37 6.73
C TRP A 25 1.57 -9.35 7.35
N VAL A 26 2.22 -10.51 7.46
CA VAL A 26 3.60 -10.61 7.96
C VAL A 26 4.57 -9.81 7.07
N VAL A 27 4.49 -9.95 5.74
CA VAL A 27 5.36 -9.23 4.81
C VAL A 27 5.14 -7.71 4.91
N LEU A 28 3.89 -7.26 4.99
CA LEU A 28 3.57 -5.84 5.14
C LEU A 28 4.13 -5.26 6.44
N LEU A 29 3.95 -5.97 7.56
CA LEU A 29 4.46 -5.52 8.85
C LEU A 29 5.98 -5.45 8.86
N VAL A 30 6.66 -6.49 8.37
CA VAL A 30 8.13 -6.51 8.28
C VAL A 30 8.64 -5.34 7.43
N GLY A 31 8.03 -5.11 6.26
CA GLY A 31 8.38 -3.97 5.39
C GLY A 31 8.19 -2.62 6.08
N PHE A 32 7.05 -2.42 6.74
CA PHE A 32 6.76 -1.20 7.49
C PHE A 32 7.78 -0.95 8.61
N PHE A 33 8.08 -1.98 9.41
CA PHE A 33 9.05 -1.87 10.50
C PHE A 33 10.46 -1.57 10.00
N LEU A 34 10.88 -2.16 8.87
CA LEU A 34 12.17 -1.86 8.26
C LEU A 34 12.27 -0.39 7.82
N VAL A 35 11.23 0.15 7.17
CA VAL A 35 11.19 1.56 6.76
C VAL A 35 11.26 2.49 7.98
N VAL A 36 10.46 2.21 9.02
CA VAL A 36 10.46 3.01 10.25
C VAL A 36 11.81 2.92 10.98
N ALA A 37 12.42 1.74 11.06
CA ALA A 37 13.74 1.57 11.68
C ALA A 37 14.83 2.37 10.95
N MET A 38 14.86 2.29 9.61
CA MET A 38 15.80 3.06 8.79
C MET A 38 15.58 4.57 8.93
N ALA A 39 14.32 5.03 8.89
CA ALA A 39 13.97 6.45 9.02
C ALA A 39 14.32 7.01 10.41
N THR A 40 14.02 6.26 11.47
CA THR A 40 14.35 6.67 12.85
C THR A 40 15.85 6.72 13.08
N GLN A 41 16.61 5.73 12.60
CA GLN A 41 18.06 5.74 12.68
C GLN A 41 18.65 6.95 11.94
N SER A 42 18.17 7.24 10.72
CA SER A 42 18.60 8.41 9.94
C SER A 42 18.31 9.73 10.67
N TYR A 43 17.12 9.84 11.29
CA TYR A 43 16.72 11.03 12.06
C TYR A 43 17.63 11.26 13.27
N TRP A 44 17.90 10.22 14.06
CA TRP A 44 18.78 10.32 15.24
C TRP A 44 20.21 10.73 14.86
N LEU A 45 20.76 10.15 13.78
CA LEU A 45 22.09 10.52 13.29
C LEU A 45 22.12 11.98 12.80
N THR A 46 21.14 12.41 12.01
CA THR A 46 21.09 13.78 11.48
C THR A 46 21.00 14.81 12.61
N LYS A 47 20.20 14.51 13.64
CA LYS A 47 20.03 15.38 14.81
C LYS A 47 21.32 15.55 15.62
N LEU A 48 22.15 14.51 15.71
CA LEU A 48 23.40 14.54 16.47
C LEU A 48 24.55 15.23 15.72
N TRP A 49 24.63 15.04 14.40
CA TRP A 49 25.83 15.40 13.64
C TRP A 49 25.65 16.62 12.69
N PHE A 50 24.43 16.95 12.25
CA PHE A 50 24.21 17.91 11.15
C PHE A 50 23.14 18.95 11.46
N ARG A 51 23.42 19.86 12.40
CA ARG A 51 22.54 20.99 12.75
C ARG A 51 23.02 22.32 12.15
N ASP A 52 22.88 22.46 10.84
CA ASP A 52 23.15 23.72 10.12
C ASP A 52 21.83 24.33 9.64
N SER A 53 21.57 25.61 9.98
CA SER A 53 20.34 26.30 9.60
C SER A 53 20.24 26.56 8.11
N GLN A 54 21.36 26.73 7.40
CA GLN A 54 21.36 26.96 5.95
C GLN A 54 21.04 25.68 5.16
N LYS A 55 21.25 24.51 5.74
CA LYS A 55 20.82 23.23 5.15
C LYS A 55 19.33 22.96 5.38
N ALA A 56 18.72 23.65 6.35
CA ALA A 56 17.31 23.51 6.69
C ALA A 56 16.40 24.50 5.94
N SER A 57 16.97 25.49 5.24
CA SER A 57 16.21 26.40 4.38
C SER A 57 15.82 25.75 3.04
N PRO A 58 14.69 26.14 2.43
CA PRO A 58 14.31 25.68 1.10
C PRO A 58 15.42 25.90 0.07
N TYR A 59 15.58 24.95 -0.86
CA TYR A 59 16.58 25.06 -1.91
C TYR A 59 16.10 26.01 -3.01
N GLU A 60 16.69 27.21 -3.06
CA GLU A 60 16.42 28.21 -4.11
C GLU A 60 17.75 28.77 -4.66
N CYS A 61 18.69 27.90 -5.03
CA CYS A 61 20.02 28.28 -5.55
C CYS A 61 20.83 29.24 -4.63
N GLY A 62 20.58 29.21 -3.32
CA GLY A 62 21.24 30.08 -2.33
C GLY A 62 20.51 31.42 -2.06
N PHE A 63 19.34 31.62 -2.65
CA PHE A 63 18.46 32.76 -2.38
C PHE A 63 17.37 32.41 -1.38
N ASP A 64 16.78 33.45 -0.77
CA ASP A 64 15.55 33.28 0.00
C ASP A 64 14.38 32.96 -0.96
N PRO A 65 13.44 32.09 -0.56
CA PRO A 65 12.34 31.67 -1.43
C PRO A 65 11.53 32.88 -1.91
N PHE A 66 11.42 33.03 -3.23
CA PHE A 66 10.65 34.11 -3.83
C PHE A 66 9.16 33.74 -3.94
N GLY A 67 8.30 34.54 -3.31
CA GLY A 67 6.85 34.39 -3.42
C GLY A 67 6.23 33.34 -2.48
N SER A 68 4.95 33.07 -2.69
CA SER A 68 4.20 32.08 -1.90
C SER A 68 4.15 30.74 -2.64
N ALA A 69 4.47 29.64 -1.95
CA ALA A 69 4.32 28.28 -2.47
C ALA A 69 2.86 27.83 -2.72
N ARG A 70 1.89 28.75 -2.61
CA ARG A 70 0.45 28.48 -2.69
C ARG A 70 -0.18 28.88 -4.02
N ALA A 71 0.61 28.95 -5.10
CA ALA A 71 0.06 29.16 -6.43
C ALA A 71 -0.79 27.95 -6.85
N PRO A 72 -1.97 28.16 -7.46
CA PRO A 72 -2.77 27.06 -7.97
C PRO A 72 -1.99 26.30 -9.05
N PHE A 73 -1.91 24.98 -8.90
CA PHE A 73 -1.32 24.11 -9.90
C PHE A 73 -2.11 24.16 -11.21
N SER A 74 -1.44 23.93 -12.34
CA SER A 74 -2.10 23.97 -13.65
C SER A 74 -3.22 22.92 -13.76
N VAL A 75 -4.32 23.26 -14.44
CA VAL A 75 -5.49 22.38 -14.65
C VAL A 75 -5.12 21.04 -15.34
N ARG A 76 -3.97 20.99 -16.02
CA ARG A 76 -3.48 19.78 -16.70
C ARG A 76 -3.30 18.60 -15.76
N PHE A 77 -2.79 18.81 -14.54
CA PHE A 77 -2.62 17.73 -13.57
C PHE A 77 -3.97 17.14 -13.09
N TYR A 78 -4.98 18.00 -13.00
CA TYR A 78 -6.33 17.58 -12.64
C TYR A 78 -6.98 16.73 -13.74
N MET A 79 -6.80 17.09 -15.01
CA MET A 79 -7.29 16.30 -16.14
C MET A 79 -6.69 14.88 -16.15
N VAL A 80 -5.38 14.76 -15.88
CA VAL A 80 -4.71 13.44 -15.79
C VAL A 80 -5.28 12.61 -14.63
N ALA A 81 -5.54 13.22 -13.48
CA ALA A 81 -6.09 12.51 -12.32
C ALA A 81 -7.51 11.98 -12.56
N ILE A 82 -8.39 12.76 -13.19
CA ILE A 82 -9.74 12.28 -13.54
C ILE A 82 -9.68 11.17 -14.59
N LEU A 83 -8.83 11.33 -15.62
CA LEU A 83 -8.66 10.29 -16.65
C LEU A 83 -8.16 8.98 -16.03
N PHE A 84 -7.21 9.03 -15.08
CA PHE A 84 -6.76 7.86 -14.33
C PHE A 84 -7.90 7.24 -13.51
N LEU A 85 -8.68 8.06 -12.78
CA LEU A 85 -9.80 7.57 -11.98
C LEU A 85 -10.86 6.85 -12.84
N VAL A 86 -11.26 7.46 -13.96
CA VAL A 86 -12.27 6.87 -14.86
C VAL A 86 -11.76 5.57 -15.48
N PHE A 87 -10.50 5.55 -15.94
CA PHE A 87 -9.93 4.35 -16.58
C PHE A 87 -9.66 3.22 -15.58
N GLU A 88 -9.25 3.52 -14.35
CA GLU A 88 -9.12 2.54 -13.26
C GLU A 88 -10.48 1.87 -12.98
N VAL A 89 -11.55 2.65 -12.87
CA VAL A 89 -12.90 2.13 -12.65
C VAL A 89 -13.42 1.33 -13.86
N GLU A 90 -13.13 1.78 -15.08
CA GLU A 90 -13.48 1.05 -16.30
C GLU A 90 -12.80 -0.33 -16.36
N SER A 91 -11.52 -0.40 -16.00
CA SER A 91 -10.77 -1.66 -15.97
C SER A 91 -11.35 -2.69 -14.98
N LEU A 92 -11.92 -2.21 -13.87
CA LEU A 92 -12.62 -3.05 -12.89
C LEU A 92 -13.89 -3.67 -13.48
N MET A 93 -14.65 -2.94 -14.31
CA MET A 93 -15.83 -3.49 -15.00
C MET A 93 -15.46 -4.46 -16.12
N PHE A 94 -14.30 -4.30 -16.76
CA PHE A 94 -13.84 -5.20 -17.81
C PHE A 94 -13.38 -6.56 -17.26
N PHE A 95 -12.83 -6.61 -16.04
CA PHE A 95 -12.34 -7.83 -15.40
C PHE A 95 -13.37 -8.98 -15.30
N PRO A 96 -14.61 -8.79 -14.82
CA PRO A 96 -15.62 -9.86 -14.77
C PRO A 96 -16.08 -10.30 -16.17
N VAL A 97 -16.14 -9.36 -17.13
CA VAL A 97 -16.49 -9.64 -18.52
C VAL A 97 -15.45 -10.56 -19.15
N LEU A 98 -14.15 -10.30 -18.94
CA LEU A 98 -13.06 -11.15 -19.42
C LEU A 98 -13.10 -12.57 -18.83
N GLN A 99 -13.47 -12.73 -17.56
CA GLN A 99 -13.60 -14.05 -16.94
C GLN A 99 -14.83 -14.80 -17.48
N GLY A 100 -15.95 -14.12 -17.65
CA GLY A 100 -17.19 -14.71 -18.18
C GLY A 100 -17.10 -15.22 -19.63
N TYR A 101 -16.13 -14.78 -20.42
CA TYR A 101 -15.89 -15.33 -21.76
C TYR A 101 -15.21 -16.72 -21.72
N LYS A 102 -14.52 -17.08 -20.64
CA LYS A 102 -13.90 -18.41 -20.50
C LYS A 102 -14.87 -19.47 -19.98
N GLU A 103 -15.88 -19.06 -19.23
CA GLU A 103 -16.87 -19.94 -18.62
C GLU A 103 -18.25 -19.49 -19.06
N GLY A 104 -18.82 -20.20 -20.04
CA GLY A 104 -20.12 -19.87 -20.60
C GLY A 104 -21.18 -19.73 -19.52
N VAL A 105 -21.62 -18.48 -19.28
CA VAL A 105 -22.83 -18.09 -18.54
C VAL A 105 -23.13 -18.99 -17.33
N SER A 106 -22.22 -19.05 -16.36
CA SER A 106 -22.55 -19.33 -14.96
C SER A 106 -22.24 -18.08 -14.14
N GLY A 107 -23.20 -17.15 -14.19
CA GLY A 107 -23.19 -15.99 -13.32
C GLY A 107 -23.03 -16.42 -11.85
N PHE A 108 -22.33 -15.59 -11.09
CA PHE A 108 -22.24 -15.66 -9.63
C PHE A 108 -21.13 -16.58 -9.04
N GLY A 109 -19.94 -16.59 -9.64
CA GLY A 109 -18.73 -17.17 -9.04
C GLY A 109 -17.87 -16.22 -8.19
N VAL A 110 -18.27 -14.95 -8.01
CA VAL A 110 -17.50 -13.97 -7.20
C VAL A 110 -17.52 -14.30 -5.71
N LEU A 111 -18.41 -15.20 -5.27
CA LEU A 111 -18.46 -15.69 -3.89
C LEU A 111 -17.56 -16.90 -3.59
N SER A 112 -16.95 -17.54 -4.59
CA SER A 112 -16.07 -18.69 -4.34
C SER A 112 -14.60 -18.33 -4.11
N TRP A 113 -14.20 -17.08 -4.37
CA TRP A 113 -12.81 -16.63 -4.23
C TRP A 113 -12.53 -15.76 -2.99
N GLY A 114 -13.55 -15.48 -2.16
CA GLY A 114 -13.42 -14.54 -1.04
C GLY A 114 -13.63 -15.13 0.36
N PHE A 115 -14.22 -16.31 0.49
CA PHE A 115 -14.51 -16.91 1.78
C PHE A 115 -14.45 -18.44 1.65
N CYS A 116 -13.41 -19.03 2.22
CA CYS A 116 -13.59 -20.28 2.94
C CYS A 116 -14.06 -19.92 4.35
#